data_AF-A0A150WUG6-F1
#
_entry.id   AF-A0A150WUG6-F1
#
_cell.length_a   1.000
_cell.length_b   1.000
_cell.length_c   1.000
_cell.angle_alpha   90.00
_cell.angle_beta   90.00
_cell.angle_gamma   90.00
#
_symmetry.space_group_name_H-M   'P 1'
#
loop_
_entity.id
_entity.type
_entity.pdbx_description
1 polymer ?
#
loop_
_entity_poly.entity_id
_entity_poly.type
_entity_poly.pdbx_seq_one_letter_code
_entity_poly.pdbx_strand_id
1 'polypeptide(L)'
;MQCLLCQSPNSNAFKVVKKPERSYFHCEDCDFIFMNPAERLTFEEEKQRYDLHQNEESAGYLAFFDPLIKGVTDHFKAAGVESLSLTSLDYGCGPTATLSKLLNAHGFETSNYDAFYFTDTEILKRTYHLITSTEVWEHLHNPKMEIERMLSLLKPGGILAIMTSAHKGEAAFHDWHYRRDLTHVGFFSERSMNWIAERFRLHVVKMKSPYFIFQKMF
;
A
#
# COMPACT_ATOMS: atom_id res chain seq x y z
N MET A 1 4.00 21.63 9.04
CA MET A 1 3.83 20.27 9.62
C MET A 1 4.95 19.41 9.07
N GLN A 2 5.55 18.53 9.87
CA GLN A 2 6.56 17.62 9.36
C GLN A 2 5.89 16.53 8.49
N CYS A 3 6.47 16.20 7.33
CA CYS A 3 5.93 15.18 6.44
C CYS A 3 5.90 13.81 7.13
N LEU A 4 4.77 13.11 7.07
CA LEU A 4 4.60 11.81 7.73
C LEU A 4 5.34 10.66 7.04
N LEU A 5 5.79 10.85 5.80
CA LEU A 5 6.58 9.89 5.04
C LEU A 5 8.08 10.17 5.14
N CYS A 6 8.54 11.32 4.63
CA CYS A 6 9.98 11.63 4.55
C CYS A 6 10.53 12.38 5.76
N GLN A 7 9.67 12.83 6.68
CA GLN A 7 10.04 13.66 7.83
C GLN A 7 10.66 15.04 7.50
N SER A 8 10.51 15.50 6.26
CA SER A 8 10.88 16.87 5.88
C SER A 8 10.01 17.92 6.58
N PRO A 9 10.56 19.09 6.95
CA PRO A 9 9.76 20.24 7.37
C PRO A 9 9.01 20.93 6.21
N ASN A 10 9.36 20.64 4.95
CA ASN A 10 8.86 21.31 3.75
C ASN A 10 7.49 20.73 3.31
N SER A 11 6.45 20.92 4.12
CA SER A 11 5.08 20.56 3.76
C SER A 11 4.16 21.77 3.80
N ASN A 12 3.61 22.14 2.64
CA ASN A 12 2.69 23.26 2.48
C ASN A 12 1.27 22.83 2.83
N ALA A 13 0.60 23.62 3.66
CA ALA A 13 -0.80 23.40 3.97
C ALA A 13 -1.70 23.89 2.83
N PHE A 14 -2.72 23.11 2.49
CA PHE A 14 -3.78 23.52 1.56
C PHE A 14 -5.12 22.97 2.03
N LYS A 15 -6.21 23.55 1.55
CA LYS A 15 -7.58 23.14 1.91
C LYS A 15 -8.37 22.78 0.66
N VAL A 16 -8.99 21.60 0.68
CA VAL A 16 -9.98 21.24 -0.33
C VAL A 16 -11.36 21.64 0.17
N VAL A 17 -11.97 22.62 -0.49
CA VAL A 17 -13.33 23.12 -0.18
C VAL A 17 -14.46 22.30 -0.83
N LYS A 18 -14.12 21.37 -1.73
CA LYS A 18 -15.08 20.44 -2.33
C LYS A 18 -15.36 19.30 -1.37
N LYS A 19 -16.64 18.98 -1.12
CA LYS A 19 -17.05 17.94 -0.17
C LYS A 19 -16.37 16.57 -0.46
N PRO A 20 -15.94 15.83 0.58
CA PRO A 20 -15.81 16.29 1.97
C PRO A 20 -14.72 17.36 2.08
N GLU A 21 -15.03 18.45 2.79
CA GLU A 21 -14.04 19.50 3.07
C GLU A 21 -12.98 18.95 4.02
N ARG A 22 -11.71 19.13 3.65
CA ARG A 22 -10.58 18.63 4.42
C ARG A 22 -9.35 19.51 4.20
N SER A 23 -8.52 19.55 5.24
CA SER A 23 -7.22 20.20 5.29
C SER A 23 -6.14 19.16 5.06
N TYR A 24 -5.20 19.47 4.17
CA TYR A 24 -4.11 18.58 3.78
C TYR A 24 -2.78 19.31 3.83
N PHE A 25 -1.72 18.53 3.75
CA PHE A 25 -0.37 19.01 3.57
C PHE A 25 0.25 18.31 2.35
N HIS A 26 0.92 19.07 1.48
CA HIS A 26 1.70 18.55 0.35
C HIS A 26 3.18 18.75 0.61
N CYS A 27 3.95 17.67 0.65
CA CYS A 27 5.40 17.72 0.86
C CYS A 27 6.12 18.01 -0.46
N GLU A 28 6.98 19.04 -0.48
CA GLU A 28 7.75 19.39 -1.68
C GLU A 28 8.88 18.38 -1.97
N ASP A 29 9.45 17.77 -0.92
CA ASP A 29 10.61 16.90 -1.02
C ASP A 29 10.27 15.50 -1.55
N CYS A 30 9.18 14.89 -1.08
CA CYS A 30 8.77 13.53 -1.50
C CYS A 30 7.42 13.49 -2.23
N ASP A 31 6.82 14.65 -2.51
CA ASP A 31 5.54 14.80 -3.23
C ASP A 31 4.32 14.18 -2.53
N PHE A 32 4.47 13.62 -1.32
CA PHE A 32 3.39 12.97 -0.58
C PHE A 32 2.36 14.00 -0.08
N ILE A 33 1.08 13.69 -0.27
CA ILE A 33 -0.04 14.46 0.29
C ILE A 33 -0.62 13.68 1.48
N PHE A 34 -0.88 14.35 2.60
CA PHE A 34 -1.49 13.72 3.77
C PHE A 34 -2.53 14.61 4.43
N MET A 35 -3.60 13.98 4.92
CA MET A 35 -4.68 14.65 5.65
C MET A 35 -4.17 15.15 7.00
N ASN A 36 -4.63 16.33 7.41
CA ASN A 36 -4.43 16.85 8.75
C ASN A 36 -4.85 15.79 9.79
N PRO A 37 -3.94 15.35 10.68
CA PRO A 37 -4.25 14.31 11.67
C PRO A 37 -5.47 14.61 12.55
N ALA A 38 -5.77 15.89 12.80
CA ALA A 38 -6.92 16.30 13.59
C ALA A 38 -8.28 16.08 12.90
N GLU A 39 -8.30 15.79 11.58
CA GLU A 39 -9.52 15.59 10.79
C GLU A 39 -9.73 14.11 10.38
N ARG A 40 -8.88 13.20 10.87
CA ARG A 40 -8.98 11.77 10.62
C ARG A 40 -10.11 11.15 11.44
N LEU A 41 -10.67 10.07 10.91
CA LEU A 41 -11.54 9.19 11.69
C LEU A 41 -10.74 8.52 12.81
N THR A 42 -11.42 8.16 13.89
CA THR A 42 -10.83 7.24 14.87
C THR A 42 -10.71 5.84 14.29
N PHE A 43 -9.88 5.00 14.90
CA PHE A 43 -9.71 3.60 14.50
C PHE A 43 -11.04 2.83 14.55
N GLU A 44 -11.88 3.12 15.56
CA GLU A 44 -13.22 2.54 15.68
C GLU A 44 -14.16 3.00 14.56
N GLU A 45 -14.14 4.29 14.21
CA GLU A 45 -14.96 4.85 13.13
C GLU A 45 -14.55 4.31 11.75
N GLU A 46 -13.25 4.09 11.54
CA GLU A 46 -12.72 3.46 10.34
C GLU A 46 -13.17 2.00 10.23
N LYS A 47 -13.02 1.21 11.31
CA LYS A 47 -13.50 -0.18 11.34
C LYS A 47 -15.00 -0.29 11.07
N GLN A 48 -15.80 0.58 11.68
CA GLN A 48 -17.25 0.60 11.46
C GLN A 48 -17.59 0.82 9.98
N ARG A 49 -16.82 1.64 9.27
CA ARG A 49 -16.97 1.80 7.82
C ARG A 49 -16.58 0.54 7.06
N TYR A 50 -15.46 -0.10 7.40
CA TYR A 50 -15.07 -1.35 6.76
C TYR A 50 -16.11 -2.46 6.96
N ASP A 51 -16.72 -2.55 8.13
CA ASP A 51 -17.77 -3.53 8.43
C ASP A 51 -19.06 -3.32 7.60
N LEU A 52 -19.25 -2.15 6.97
CA LEU A 52 -20.37 -1.89 6.05
C LEU A 52 -20.10 -2.34 4.62
N HIS A 53 -18.85 -2.71 4.28
CA HIS A 53 -18.51 -3.13 2.93
C HIS A 53 -19.05 -4.54 2.64
N GLN A 54 -19.76 -4.68 1.53
CA GLN A 54 -20.10 -5.99 0.99
C GLN A 54 -18.88 -6.53 0.23
N ASN A 55 -18.15 -7.44 0.85
CA ASN A 55 -16.93 -8.03 0.30
C ASN A 55 -17.23 -9.13 -0.75
N GLU A 56 -18.10 -8.82 -1.72
CA GLU A 56 -18.42 -9.74 -2.80
C GLU A 56 -17.25 -9.84 -3.78
N GLU A 57 -16.72 -11.06 -3.94
CA GLU A 57 -15.64 -11.38 -4.88
C GLU A 57 -16.17 -11.41 -6.33
N SER A 58 -16.59 -10.26 -6.84
CA SER A 58 -17.05 -10.13 -8.24
C SER A 58 -15.91 -10.38 -9.23
N ALA A 59 -16.25 -10.81 -10.45
CA ALA A 59 -15.24 -11.05 -11.49
C ALA A 59 -14.39 -9.80 -11.80
N GLY A 60 -14.98 -8.60 -11.75
CA GLY A 60 -14.25 -7.34 -11.93
C GLY A 60 -13.28 -7.05 -10.78
N TYR A 61 -13.68 -7.37 -9.55
CA TYR A 61 -12.80 -7.24 -8.37
C TYR A 61 -11.62 -8.20 -8.44
N LEU A 62 -11.84 -9.47 -8.80
CA LEU A 62 -10.76 -10.44 -8.97
C LEU A 62 -9.80 -10.02 -10.10
N ALA A 63 -10.34 -9.57 -11.24
CA ALA A 63 -9.55 -9.08 -12.37
C ALA A 63 -8.71 -7.84 -12.04
N PHE A 64 -9.08 -7.09 -10.99
CA PHE A 64 -8.32 -5.92 -10.55
C PHE A 64 -6.93 -6.30 -10.01
N PHE A 65 -6.77 -7.52 -9.46
CA PHE A 65 -5.49 -8.03 -8.95
C PHE A 65 -4.58 -8.59 -10.04
N ASP A 66 -5.12 -8.97 -11.21
CA ASP A 66 -4.37 -9.65 -12.28
C ASP A 66 -3.08 -8.91 -12.68
N PRO A 67 -3.06 -7.57 -12.88
CA PRO A 67 -1.84 -6.89 -13.28
C PRO A 67 -0.75 -6.86 -12.20
N LEU A 68 -1.13 -6.99 -10.92
CA LEU A 68 -0.21 -7.11 -9.79
C LEU A 68 0.36 -8.53 -9.75
N ILE A 69 -0.52 -9.53 -9.71
CA ILE A 69 -0.16 -10.96 -9.65
C ILE A 69 0.73 -11.32 -10.82
N LYS A 70 0.36 -10.93 -12.04
CA LYS A 70 1.18 -11.17 -13.24
C LYS A 70 2.56 -10.53 -13.13
N GLY A 71 2.65 -9.29 -12.62
CA GLY A 71 3.92 -8.62 -12.45
C GLY A 71 4.84 -9.34 -11.45
N VAL A 72 4.26 -9.90 -10.40
CA VAL A 72 4.98 -10.69 -9.39
C VAL A 72 5.42 -12.04 -9.95
N THR A 73 4.51 -12.79 -10.57
CA THR A 73 4.81 -14.13 -11.10
C THR A 73 5.82 -14.09 -12.24
N ASP A 74 5.68 -13.13 -13.17
CA ASP A 74 6.67 -12.92 -14.24
C ASP A 74 8.06 -12.61 -13.70
N HIS A 75 8.16 -11.87 -12.59
CA HIS A 75 9.44 -11.56 -11.95
C HIS A 75 10.11 -12.83 -11.38
N PHE A 76 9.37 -13.63 -10.61
CA PHE A 76 9.90 -14.89 -10.06
C PHE A 76 10.24 -15.90 -11.17
N LYS A 77 9.47 -15.91 -12.26
CA LYS A 77 9.76 -16.67 -13.46
C LYS A 77 11.09 -16.30 -14.10
N ALA A 78 11.29 -15.01 -14.34
CA ALA A 78 12.50 -14.48 -14.94
C ALA A 78 13.74 -14.75 -14.05
N ALA A 79 13.55 -14.79 -12.73
CA ALA A 79 14.60 -15.16 -11.77
C ALA A 79 14.88 -16.67 -11.70
N GLY A 80 14.06 -17.52 -12.34
CA GLY A 80 14.27 -18.97 -12.39
C GLY A 80 13.98 -19.70 -11.06
N VAL A 81 13.13 -19.12 -10.21
CA VAL A 81 12.85 -19.65 -8.85
C VAL A 81 11.43 -20.22 -8.68
N GLU A 82 10.69 -20.45 -9.78
CA GLU A 82 9.30 -20.97 -9.73
C GLU A 82 9.18 -22.36 -9.08
N SER A 83 10.26 -23.15 -9.06
CA SER A 83 10.28 -24.47 -8.43
C SER A 83 10.53 -24.44 -6.93
N LEU A 84 10.80 -23.26 -6.34
CA LEU A 84 10.96 -23.10 -4.90
C LEU A 84 9.61 -22.84 -4.23
N SER A 85 9.45 -23.31 -2.98
CA SER A 85 8.32 -22.86 -2.17
C SER A 85 8.54 -21.38 -1.78
N LEU A 86 7.71 -20.50 -2.33
CA LEU A 86 7.77 -19.07 -2.10
C LEU A 86 6.74 -18.65 -1.05
N THR A 87 7.21 -18.39 0.17
CA THR A 87 6.38 -17.77 1.21
C THR A 87 6.01 -16.32 0.87
N SER A 88 4.74 -15.99 1.08
CA SER A 88 4.21 -14.64 0.91
C SER A 88 3.43 -14.16 2.15
N LEU A 89 3.28 -12.85 2.27
CA LEU A 89 2.42 -12.20 3.25
C LEU A 89 1.48 -11.22 2.53
N ASP A 90 0.18 -11.35 2.75
CA ASP A 90 -0.79 -10.34 2.38
C ASP A 90 -1.03 -9.38 3.56
N TYR A 91 -0.47 -8.18 3.45
CA TYR A 91 -0.42 -7.15 4.50
C TYR A 91 -1.56 -6.15 4.33
N GLY A 92 -2.52 -6.19 5.27
CA GLY A 92 -3.81 -5.52 5.17
C GLY A 92 -4.78 -6.29 4.25
N CYS A 93 -4.86 -7.60 4.45
CA CYS A 93 -5.62 -8.50 3.58
C CYS A 93 -7.16 -8.36 3.67
N GLY A 94 -7.65 -7.50 4.58
CA GLY A 94 -9.07 -7.30 4.82
C GLY A 94 -9.77 -8.55 5.36
N PRO A 95 -11.10 -8.56 5.40
CA PRO A 95 -11.87 -9.63 6.05
C PRO A 95 -11.91 -10.95 5.23
N THR A 96 -11.72 -10.89 3.91
CA THR A 96 -11.87 -12.06 3.03
C THR A 96 -10.55 -12.69 2.61
N ALA A 97 -9.42 -11.99 2.79
CA ALA A 97 -8.08 -12.40 2.34
C ALA A 97 -8.09 -12.92 0.90
N THR A 98 -8.82 -12.23 0.01
CA THR A 98 -9.04 -12.65 -1.38
C THR A 98 -7.73 -12.77 -2.15
N LEU A 99 -6.82 -11.80 -2.01
CA LEU A 99 -5.53 -11.82 -2.70
C LEU A 99 -4.67 -13.01 -2.24
N SER A 100 -4.70 -13.37 -0.96
CA SER A 100 -4.02 -14.58 -0.47
C SER A 100 -4.51 -15.86 -1.14
N LYS A 101 -5.81 -16.00 -1.39
CA LYS A 101 -6.35 -17.17 -2.12
C LYS A 101 -5.83 -17.21 -3.55
N LEU A 102 -5.77 -16.05 -4.22
CA LEU A 102 -5.24 -15.93 -5.58
C LEU A 102 -3.74 -16.27 -5.60
N LEU A 103 -2.95 -15.74 -4.67
CA LEU A 103 -1.53 -16.07 -4.55
C LEU A 103 -1.30 -17.57 -4.29
N ASN A 104 -2.10 -18.20 -3.43
CA ASN A 104 -2.03 -19.64 -3.21
C ASN A 104 -2.30 -20.45 -4.49
N ALA A 105 -3.26 -20.00 -5.32
CA ALA A 105 -3.52 -20.61 -6.63
C ALA A 105 -2.35 -20.47 -7.61
N HIS A 106 -1.46 -19.49 -7.38
CA HIS A 106 -0.20 -19.30 -8.11
C HIS A 106 1.02 -19.95 -7.44
N GLY A 107 0.82 -20.82 -6.44
CA GLY A 107 1.89 -21.60 -5.82
C GLY A 107 2.64 -20.93 -4.68
N PHE A 108 2.17 -19.77 -4.19
CA PHE A 108 2.72 -19.15 -2.99
C PHE A 108 2.17 -19.77 -1.71
N GLU A 109 2.99 -19.82 -0.66
CA GLU A 109 2.53 -20.13 0.70
C GLU A 109 2.20 -18.82 1.43
N THR A 110 0.92 -18.41 1.37
CA THR A 110 0.50 -17.07 1.83
C THR A 110 0.04 -17.04 3.28
N SER A 111 0.66 -16.17 4.09
CA SER A 111 0.19 -15.74 5.40
C SER A 111 -0.67 -14.47 5.27
N ASN A 112 -1.56 -14.24 6.24
CA ASN A 112 -2.46 -13.10 6.28
C ASN A 112 -2.16 -12.19 7.46
N TYR A 113 -2.21 -10.87 7.24
CA TYR A 113 -2.20 -9.87 8.30
C TYR A 113 -3.20 -8.78 8.02
N ASP A 114 -3.94 -8.37 9.03
CA ASP A 114 -4.80 -7.20 8.98
C ASP A 114 -5.02 -6.67 10.40
N ALA A 115 -4.97 -5.35 10.57
CA ALA A 115 -5.10 -4.72 11.89
C ALA A 115 -6.48 -4.94 12.54
N PHE A 116 -7.51 -5.24 11.76
CA PHE A 116 -8.88 -5.47 12.23
C PHE A 116 -9.29 -6.94 12.16
N TYR A 117 -8.90 -7.65 11.10
CA TYR A 117 -9.48 -8.97 10.77
C TYR A 117 -8.53 -10.16 10.96
N PHE A 118 -7.21 -9.94 10.85
CA PHE A 118 -6.17 -10.98 10.94
C PHE A 118 -5.02 -10.48 11.82
N THR A 119 -5.27 -10.44 13.13
CA THR A 119 -4.45 -9.71 14.11
C THR A 119 -3.31 -10.51 14.74
N ASP A 120 -3.05 -11.74 14.27
CA ASP A 120 -1.92 -12.53 14.76
C ASP A 120 -0.61 -11.80 14.43
N THR A 121 0.12 -11.38 15.47
CA THR A 121 1.38 -10.64 15.30
C THR A 121 2.60 -11.58 15.19
N GLU A 122 2.44 -12.89 15.41
CA GLU A 122 3.54 -13.84 15.24
C GLU A 122 4.01 -13.92 13.78
N ILE A 123 3.12 -13.68 12.83
CA ILE A 123 3.45 -13.59 11.41
C ILE A 123 4.41 -12.41 11.12
N LEU A 124 4.36 -11.34 11.92
CA LEU A 124 5.28 -10.18 11.81
C LEU A 124 6.67 -10.45 12.41
N LYS A 125 6.94 -11.68 12.87
CA LYS A 125 8.28 -12.12 13.30
C LYS A 125 8.97 -13.00 12.25
N ARG A 126 8.30 -13.26 11.12
CA ARG A 126 8.80 -14.09 10.02
C ARG A 126 9.36 -13.23 8.89
N THR A 127 9.99 -13.87 7.92
CA THR A 127 10.42 -13.21 6.68
C THR A 127 9.86 -13.90 5.44
N TYR A 128 9.59 -13.10 4.41
CA TYR A 128 8.82 -13.51 3.23
C TYR A 128 9.59 -13.22 1.94
N HIS A 129 9.35 -14.03 0.91
CA HIS A 129 9.85 -13.76 -0.44
C HIS A 129 8.99 -12.71 -1.15
N LEU A 130 7.70 -12.63 -0.80
CA LEU A 130 6.74 -11.66 -1.34
C LEU A 130 5.95 -11.04 -0.18
N ILE A 131 5.76 -9.73 -0.22
CA ILE A 131 4.74 -9.04 0.56
C ILE A 131 3.84 -8.31 -0.42
N THR A 132 2.54 -8.58 -0.35
CA THR A 132 1.52 -7.77 -1.02
C THR A 132 0.88 -6.82 -0.02
N SER A 133 0.49 -5.63 -0.49
CA SER A 133 -0.33 -4.71 0.30
C SER A 133 -1.18 -3.88 -0.66
N THR A 134 -2.48 -4.19 -0.71
CA THR A 134 -3.39 -3.69 -1.73
C THR A 134 -4.55 -2.92 -1.12
N GLU A 135 -4.72 -1.66 -1.53
CA GLU A 135 -5.69 -0.71 -0.97
C GLU A 135 -5.50 -0.55 0.56
N VAL A 136 -4.24 -0.35 0.98
CA VAL A 136 -3.82 -0.26 2.39
C VAL A 136 -3.01 1.01 2.65
N TRP A 137 -2.13 1.37 1.72
CA TRP A 137 -1.13 2.41 1.91
C TRP A 137 -1.74 3.80 2.16
N GLU A 138 -2.87 4.07 1.52
CA GLU A 138 -3.66 5.29 1.66
C GLU A 138 -4.30 5.46 3.05
N HIS A 139 -4.44 4.36 3.81
CA HIS A 139 -5.02 4.35 5.16
C HIS A 139 -3.95 4.46 6.26
N LEU A 140 -2.66 4.39 5.91
CA LEU A 140 -1.59 4.35 6.90
C LEU A 140 -1.46 5.69 7.64
N HIS A 141 -1.74 5.68 8.95
CA HIS A 141 -1.54 6.84 9.81
C HIS A 141 -0.06 7.22 9.97
N ASN A 142 0.82 6.22 9.92
CA ASN A 142 2.28 6.32 10.06
C ASN A 142 2.99 5.59 8.90
N PRO A 143 2.90 6.09 7.66
CA PRO A 143 3.34 5.35 6.48
C PRO A 143 4.83 4.98 6.52
N LYS A 144 5.69 5.87 7.03
CA LYS A 144 7.13 5.57 7.17
C LYS A 144 7.38 4.31 7.99
N MET A 145 6.77 4.22 9.17
CA MET A 145 6.95 3.11 10.10
C MET A 145 6.47 1.79 9.50
N GLU A 146 5.32 1.82 8.82
CA GLU A 146 4.69 0.63 8.22
C GLU A 146 5.48 0.15 6.99
N ILE A 147 5.99 1.08 6.17
CA ILE A 147 6.90 0.75 5.06
C ILE A 147 8.20 0.13 5.60
N GLU A 148 8.81 0.74 6.62
CA GLU A 148 10.02 0.20 7.26
C GLU A 148 9.75 -1.21 7.83
N ARG A 149 8.58 -1.43 8.44
CA ARG A 149 8.15 -2.77 8.91
C ARG A 149 8.06 -3.75 7.75
N MET A 150 7.28 -3.47 6.70
CA MET A 150 7.17 -4.36 5.54
C MET A 150 8.54 -4.69 4.93
N LEU A 151 9.42 -3.71 4.78
CA LEU A 151 10.78 -3.93 4.28
C LEU A 151 11.64 -4.80 5.21
N SER A 152 11.44 -4.72 6.52
CA SER A 152 12.14 -5.58 7.49
C SER A 152 11.67 -7.04 7.42
N LEU A 153 10.42 -7.28 7.03
CA LEU A 153 9.83 -8.61 6.84
C LEU A 153 10.24 -9.24 5.51
N LEU A 154 10.82 -8.49 4.57
CA LEU A 154 11.30 -9.05 3.31
C LEU A 154 12.66 -9.70 3.46
N LYS A 155 12.79 -10.91 2.89
CA LYS A 155 14.09 -11.53 2.64
C LYS A 155 14.92 -10.69 1.65
N PRO A 156 16.26 -10.80 1.67
CA PRO A 156 17.10 -10.28 0.59
C PRO A 156 16.62 -10.84 -0.76
N GLY A 157 16.48 -9.98 -1.77
CA GLY A 157 15.91 -10.33 -3.08
C GLY A 157 14.39 -10.40 -3.12
N GLY A 158 13.70 -10.24 -1.99
CA GLY A 158 12.24 -10.33 -1.89
C GLY A 158 11.49 -9.14 -2.53
N ILE A 159 10.21 -9.37 -2.83
CA ILE A 159 9.36 -8.43 -3.56
C ILE A 159 8.33 -7.77 -2.66
N LEU A 160 8.24 -6.45 -2.74
CA LEU A 160 7.14 -5.65 -2.20
C LEU A 160 6.21 -5.25 -3.37
N ALA A 161 4.98 -5.74 -3.36
CA ALA A 161 3.99 -5.49 -4.41
C ALA A 161 2.79 -4.73 -3.83
N ILE A 162 2.67 -3.48 -4.23
CA ILE A 162 1.71 -2.51 -3.68
C ILE A 162 0.65 -2.19 -4.72
N MET A 163 -0.60 -2.08 -4.27
CA MET A 163 -1.67 -1.48 -5.04
C MET A 163 -2.26 -0.29 -4.28
N THR A 164 -2.09 0.91 -4.81
CA THR A 164 -2.67 2.16 -4.30
C THR A 164 -2.65 3.19 -5.41
N SER A 165 -3.62 4.10 -5.47
CA SER A 165 -3.69 5.05 -6.58
C SER A 165 -2.76 6.26 -6.37
N ALA A 166 -2.14 6.72 -7.45
CA ALA A 166 -1.23 7.88 -7.43
C ALA A 166 -1.91 9.19 -7.85
N HIS A 167 -1.75 10.26 -7.07
CA HIS A 167 -2.21 11.59 -7.47
C HIS A 167 -1.32 12.19 -8.58
N LYS A 168 -1.87 13.16 -9.32
CA LYS A 168 -1.20 13.88 -10.42
C LYS A 168 -0.90 15.34 -10.04
N GLY A 169 -0.45 15.53 -8.79
CA GLY A 169 -0.24 16.85 -8.18
C GLY A 169 -1.48 17.47 -7.53
N GLU A 170 -1.26 18.54 -6.75
CA GLU A 170 -2.29 19.21 -5.94
C GLU A 170 -3.49 19.68 -6.76
N ALA A 171 -3.26 20.30 -7.93
CA ALA A 171 -4.34 20.81 -8.78
C ALA A 171 -5.37 19.72 -9.16
N ALA A 172 -4.90 18.52 -9.50
CA ALA A 172 -5.78 17.38 -9.79
C ALA A 172 -6.40 16.75 -8.53
N PHE A 173 -5.71 16.86 -7.39
CA PHE A 173 -6.13 16.28 -6.12
C PHE A 173 -7.48 16.84 -5.62
N HIS A 174 -7.75 18.12 -5.84
CA HIS A 174 -9.02 18.76 -5.42
C HIS A 174 -10.28 18.02 -5.94
N ASP A 175 -10.22 17.51 -7.17
CA ASP A 175 -11.33 16.86 -7.87
C ASP A 175 -11.29 15.34 -7.82
N TRP A 176 -10.16 14.78 -7.41
CA TRP A 176 -9.91 13.35 -7.45
C TRP A 176 -10.90 12.58 -6.56
N HIS A 177 -11.50 11.51 -7.09
CA HIS A 177 -12.49 10.72 -6.37
C HIS A 177 -11.87 9.95 -5.20
N TYR A 178 -10.60 9.56 -5.31
CA TYR A 178 -9.91 8.73 -4.32
C TYR A 178 -9.81 9.41 -2.95
N ARG A 179 -9.71 10.75 -2.88
CA ARG A 179 -9.72 11.50 -1.61
C ARG A 179 -11.11 11.68 -0.97
N ARG A 180 -12.16 11.20 -1.62
CA ARG A 180 -13.54 11.35 -1.11
C ARG A 180 -13.88 10.24 -0.12
N ASP A 181 -13.15 9.13 -0.15
CA ASP A 181 -13.19 8.17 0.93
C ASP A 181 -12.59 8.81 2.19
N LEU A 182 -13.33 8.72 3.29
CA LEU A 182 -12.97 9.36 4.56
C LEU A 182 -11.89 8.59 5.32
N THR A 183 -11.63 7.35 4.94
CA THR A 183 -10.57 6.50 5.50
C THR A 183 -9.23 6.72 4.80
N HIS A 184 -9.19 7.38 3.65
CA HIS A 184 -7.94 7.68 2.94
C HIS A 184 -7.29 8.92 3.56
N VAL A 185 -6.14 8.73 4.21
CA VAL A 185 -5.43 9.79 4.97
C VAL A 185 -4.04 10.11 4.42
N GLY A 186 -3.52 9.27 3.53
CA GLY A 186 -2.23 9.43 2.85
C GLY A 186 -2.37 9.20 1.35
N PHE A 187 -1.66 9.97 0.53
CA PHE A 187 -1.79 9.93 -0.92
C PHE A 187 -0.41 10.06 -1.56
N PHE A 188 -0.05 9.03 -2.31
CA PHE A 188 1.24 8.93 -2.98
C PHE A 188 1.13 9.48 -4.40
N SER A 189 2.26 9.91 -4.97
CA SER A 189 2.42 10.05 -6.40
C SER A 189 3.47 9.07 -6.93
N GLU A 190 3.64 8.99 -8.25
CA GLU A 190 4.79 8.29 -8.82
C GLU A 190 6.12 8.89 -8.35
N ARG A 191 6.17 10.20 -8.05
CA ARG A 191 7.36 10.82 -7.43
C ARG A 191 7.57 10.32 -6.01
N SER A 192 6.51 10.20 -5.21
CA SER A 192 6.60 9.60 -3.86
C SER A 192 7.08 8.16 -3.91
N MET A 193 6.58 7.37 -4.86
CA MET A 193 7.00 5.97 -5.03
C MET A 193 8.46 5.85 -5.47
N ASN A 194 8.93 6.70 -6.37
CA ASN A 194 10.35 6.77 -6.72
C ASN A 194 11.21 7.21 -5.52
N TRP A 195 10.76 8.21 -4.76
CA TRP A 195 11.46 8.64 -3.54
C TRP A 195 11.60 7.50 -2.53
N ILE A 196 10.56 6.67 -2.35
CA ILE A 196 10.60 5.47 -1.49
C ILE A 196 11.66 4.50 -2.02
N ALA A 197 11.66 4.21 -3.32
CA ALA A 197 12.63 3.29 -3.92
C ALA A 197 14.07 3.77 -3.70
N GLU A 198 14.35 5.05 -3.92
CA GLU A 198 15.68 5.65 -3.68
C GLU A 198 16.06 5.61 -2.20
N ARG A 199 15.14 6.07 -1.33
CA ARG A 199 15.37 6.18 0.13
C ARG A 199 15.73 4.85 0.77
N PHE A 200 15.10 3.78 0.30
CA PHE A 200 15.26 2.42 0.83
C PHE A 200 16.10 1.52 -0.09
N ARG A 201 16.73 2.08 -1.14
CA ARG A 201 17.59 1.37 -2.10
C ARG A 201 16.92 0.14 -2.72
N LEU A 202 15.66 0.29 -3.09
CA LEU A 202 14.88 -0.75 -3.75
C LEU A 202 15.09 -0.68 -5.26
N HIS A 203 15.15 -1.83 -5.90
CA HIS A 203 15.08 -1.91 -7.35
C HIS A 203 13.62 -1.81 -7.80
N VAL A 204 13.35 -0.94 -8.76
CA VAL A 204 12.00 -0.73 -9.30
C VAL A 204 11.71 -1.78 -10.37
N VAL A 205 10.79 -2.68 -10.08
CA VAL A 205 10.29 -3.70 -11.04
C VAL A 205 9.11 -3.14 -11.84
N LYS A 206 8.21 -2.39 -11.17
CA LYS A 206 7.05 -1.75 -11.80
C LYS A 206 6.74 -0.41 -11.12
N MET A 207 6.53 0.63 -11.92
CA MET A 207 6.20 1.99 -11.46
C MET A 207 5.03 2.53 -12.29
N LYS A 208 3.81 2.02 -12.05
CA LYS A 208 2.63 2.49 -12.80
C LYS A 208 1.37 2.35 -11.97
N SER A 209 0.79 3.48 -11.57
CA SER A 209 -0.44 3.52 -10.80
C SER A 209 -1.57 2.65 -11.39
N PRO A 210 -2.33 1.91 -10.57
CA PRO A 210 -2.16 1.77 -9.12
C PRO A 210 -1.11 0.73 -8.68
N TYR A 211 -0.37 0.11 -9.61
CA TYR A 211 0.50 -1.03 -9.34
C TYR A 211 1.98 -0.64 -9.22
N PHE A 212 2.56 -0.86 -8.04
CA PHE A 212 3.96 -0.59 -7.77
C PHE A 212 4.64 -1.85 -7.26
N ILE A 213 5.75 -2.26 -7.88
CA ILE A 213 6.48 -3.46 -7.50
C ILE A 213 7.94 -3.10 -7.32
N PHE A 214 8.47 -3.42 -6.14
CA PHE A 214 9.84 -3.16 -5.74
C PHE A 214 10.53 -4.47 -5.33
N GLN A 215 11.83 -4.55 -5.58
CA GLN A 215 12.67 -5.62 -5.09
C GLN A 215 13.66 -5.09 -4.05
N LYS A 216 13.72 -5.76 -2.90
CA LYS A 216 14.74 -5.50 -1.87
C LYS A 216 16.06 -6.10 -2.32
N MET A 217 17.11 -5.29 -2.40
CA MET A 217 18.42 -5.75 -2.90
C MET A 217 19.26 -6.49 -1.87
N PHE A 218 19.13 -6.14 -0.58
CA PHE A 218 19.89 -6.71 0.55
C PHE A 218 19.07 -6.64 1.84
#